data_AF-A0A6P1MF86-F1
#
_entry.id   AF-A0A6P1MF86-F1
#
_cell.length_a   1.000
_cell.length_b   1.000
_cell.length_c   1.000
_cell.angle_alpha   90.00
_cell.angle_beta   90.00
_cell.angle_gamma   90.00
#
_symmetry.space_group_name_H-M   'P 1'
#
loop_
_entity.id
_entity.type
_entity.pdbx_description
1 polymer ?
#
loop_
_entity_poly.entity_id
_entity_poly.type
_entity_poly.pdbx_seq_one_letter_code
_entity_poly.pdbx_strand_id
1 'polypeptide(L)'
;MERNIKLNEILVSLMNSVLKVEEQSIKESGNIDLSITEIHTLEAIGVGKLKTMTQVAGSLKISVSTLTVAINKLVKKGYVDRCRIPEDRRIVKIGLTDAGINVVEEHQAFHNNMIKDITGNMADSEIDVLLKSLEGLRDFFRMQLIKPVRSEGPMELKPMDLNGLEIPVPIFQGGMGIGISMWKLAAAVAKCGGVGIISAAQPGYTEEDFYADPLSANVRAIKRQVELAVDAVKDIPGAGPIGINMMCVGRNYDEIIKAAVEAGAKVIVSGAGLPTSLPGIVKGKDVKLIPIVSSARAAGLIIRSWAKKHNRMPDAFVFEGPKAGGHLGYKEEQLEIADENFYKILMEIKAEISSIPECKLIVGGGIFTKEDVQMALSYGADGVQVGTRFVATEECDAPETFKQAYVNCTKSDITIIKSPVGMPGRAIRNKFVTEIAERQEKLPIDRCNGCMTACNPKVAPYCITEALIAAANGDAENGLIFCGSNAHLVDKIEKVSDIFAELTGK
;
A
#
# COMPACT_ATOMS: atom_id res chain seq x y z
N MET A 1 -30.68 -16.76 17.82
CA MET A 1 -30.08 -17.67 18.82
C MET A 1 -29.71 -19.00 18.18
N GLU A 2 -30.66 -19.72 17.57
CA GLU A 2 -30.41 -21.03 16.91
C GLU A 2 -29.38 -20.98 15.77
N ARG A 3 -29.43 -19.94 14.92
CA ARG A 3 -28.41 -19.74 13.86
C ARG A 3 -26.99 -19.57 14.41
N ASN A 4 -26.83 -18.89 15.55
CA ASN A 4 -25.51 -18.64 16.14
C ASN A 4 -24.93 -19.92 16.76
N ILE A 5 -25.79 -20.75 17.36
CA ILE A 5 -25.40 -22.07 17.89
C ILE A 5 -24.88 -22.94 16.75
N LYS A 6 -25.64 -23.02 15.65
CA LYS A 6 -25.25 -23.78 14.46
C LYS A 6 -23.93 -23.27 13.84
N LEU A 7 -23.75 -21.95 13.78
CA LEU A 7 -22.50 -21.36 13.27
C LEU A 7 -21.29 -21.73 14.14
N ASN A 8 -21.44 -21.70 15.46
CA ASN A 8 -20.39 -22.07 16.41
C ASN A 8 -20.03 -23.56 16.29
N GLU A 9 -21.03 -24.46 16.21
CA GLU A 9 -20.81 -25.88 16.02
C GLU A 9 -20.03 -26.17 14.73
N ILE A 10 -20.41 -25.51 13.62
CA ILE A 10 -19.71 -25.63 12.34
C ILE A 10 -18.26 -25.15 12.46
N LEU A 11 -18.01 -23.98 13.05
CA LEU A 11 -16.65 -23.43 13.17
C LEU A 11 -15.72 -24.33 13.99
N VAL A 12 -16.19 -24.78 15.17
CA VAL A 12 -15.39 -25.65 16.05
C VAL A 12 -15.14 -27.01 15.39
N SER A 13 -16.19 -27.61 14.80
CA SER A 13 -16.06 -28.90 14.11
C SER A 13 -15.12 -28.79 12.93
N LEU A 14 -15.20 -27.72 12.14
CA LEU A 14 -14.36 -27.50 10.96
C LEU A 14 -12.89 -27.39 11.36
N MET A 15 -12.56 -26.57 12.36
CA MET A 15 -11.17 -26.39 12.81
C MET A 15 -10.56 -27.71 13.27
N ASN A 16 -11.31 -28.52 14.02
CA ASN A 16 -10.84 -29.84 14.46
C ASN A 16 -10.69 -30.83 13.30
N SER A 17 -11.63 -30.82 12.34
CA SER A 17 -11.57 -31.69 11.17
C SER A 17 -10.38 -31.37 10.28
N VAL A 18 -10.09 -30.09 10.04
CA VAL A 18 -8.93 -29.66 9.23
C VAL A 18 -7.62 -30.15 9.86
N LEU A 19 -7.43 -29.90 11.16
CA LEU A 19 -6.23 -30.36 11.87
C LEU A 19 -6.06 -31.88 11.82
N LYS A 20 -7.16 -32.63 11.94
CA LYS A 20 -7.13 -34.09 11.90
C LYS A 20 -6.81 -34.62 10.50
N VAL A 21 -7.36 -33.98 9.46
CA VAL A 21 -7.12 -34.33 8.05
C VAL A 21 -5.66 -34.08 7.66
N GLU A 22 -5.07 -32.95 8.10
CA GLU A 22 -3.64 -32.67 7.92
C GLU A 22 -2.75 -33.68 8.67
N GLU A 23 -3.07 -34.01 9.91
CA GLU A 23 -2.27 -34.98 10.68
C GLU A 23 -2.32 -36.38 10.05
N GLN A 24 -3.47 -36.76 9.48
CA GLN A 24 -3.66 -38.06 8.84
C GLN A 24 -2.94 -38.14 7.49
N SER A 25 -2.96 -37.09 6.67
CA SER A 25 -2.28 -37.09 5.37
C SER A 25 -0.77 -37.29 5.51
N ILE A 26 -0.16 -36.70 6.55
CA ILE A 26 1.26 -36.89 6.86
C ILE A 26 1.55 -38.34 7.29
N LYS A 27 0.66 -38.97 8.08
CA LYS A 27 0.83 -40.37 8.48
C LYS A 27 0.69 -41.34 7.30
N GLU A 28 -0.18 -41.03 6.36
CA GLU A 28 -0.45 -41.86 5.18
C GLU A 28 0.63 -41.74 4.09
N SER A 29 1.40 -40.64 4.05
CA SER A 29 2.50 -40.46 3.10
C SER A 29 3.66 -41.45 3.28
N GLY A 30 3.74 -42.13 4.45
CA GLY A 30 4.60 -43.29 4.72
C GLY A 30 6.11 -43.07 4.69
N ASN A 31 6.59 -41.96 4.11
CA ASN A 31 7.99 -41.69 3.78
C ASN A 31 8.54 -40.40 4.42
N ILE A 32 7.75 -39.68 5.21
CA ILE A 32 8.12 -38.38 5.76
C ILE A 32 8.29 -38.48 7.29
N ASP A 33 9.54 -38.47 7.79
CA ASP A 33 9.86 -38.34 9.22
C ASP A 33 9.78 -36.87 9.68
N LEU A 34 8.60 -36.25 9.54
CA LEU A 34 8.33 -34.89 9.97
C LEU A 34 6.99 -34.79 10.68
N SER A 35 6.95 -33.95 11.71
CA SER A 35 5.70 -33.49 12.32
C SER A 35 5.04 -32.38 11.49
N ILE A 36 3.74 -32.17 11.66
CA ILE A 36 3.01 -31.05 11.04
C ILE A 36 3.68 -29.69 11.33
N THR A 37 4.14 -29.48 12.55
CA THR A 37 4.85 -28.25 12.95
C THR A 37 6.18 -28.08 12.20
N GLU A 38 6.89 -29.18 11.93
CA GLU A 38 8.11 -29.16 11.13
C GLU A 38 7.81 -28.84 9.67
N ILE A 39 6.75 -29.41 9.10
CA ILE A 39 6.29 -29.12 7.72
C ILE A 39 5.89 -27.65 7.59
N HIS A 40 5.05 -27.12 8.49
CA HIS A 40 4.71 -25.69 8.51
C HIS A 40 5.94 -24.80 8.69
N THR A 41 6.97 -25.28 9.39
CA THR A 41 8.25 -24.55 9.47
C THR A 41 8.98 -24.52 8.14
N LEU A 42 8.96 -25.61 7.36
CA LEU A 42 9.52 -25.64 6.00
C LEU A 42 8.74 -24.71 5.05
N GLU A 43 7.41 -24.72 5.12
CA GLU A 43 6.56 -23.81 4.35
C GLU A 43 6.84 -22.33 4.69
N ALA A 44 7.02 -22.03 5.98
CA ALA A 44 7.36 -20.70 6.45
C ALA A 44 8.75 -20.22 5.96
N ILE A 45 9.69 -21.13 5.66
CA ILE A 45 10.94 -20.79 4.96
C ILE A 45 10.63 -20.47 3.49
N GLY A 46 9.91 -21.37 2.82
CA GLY A 46 9.40 -21.22 1.46
C GLY A 46 10.38 -21.68 0.37
N VAL A 47 9.83 -22.30 -0.68
CA VAL A 47 10.59 -22.81 -1.84
C VAL A 47 11.32 -21.67 -2.56
N GLY A 48 12.60 -21.91 -2.86
CA GLY A 48 13.46 -20.95 -3.57
C GLY A 48 13.81 -19.67 -2.79
N LYS A 49 13.49 -19.59 -1.49
CA LYS A 49 13.70 -18.40 -0.66
C LYS A 49 14.77 -18.63 0.40
N LEU A 50 15.62 -17.62 0.61
CA LEU A 50 16.53 -17.54 1.75
C LEU A 50 15.99 -16.52 2.76
N LYS A 51 15.54 -17.00 3.92
CA LYS A 51 14.96 -16.18 5.00
C LYS A 51 15.86 -16.14 6.23
N THR A 52 15.75 -15.09 7.02
CA THR A 52 16.38 -14.98 8.34
C THR A 52 15.51 -15.67 9.40
N MET A 53 16.10 -16.04 10.54
CA MET A 53 15.36 -16.61 11.67
C MET A 53 14.20 -15.70 12.12
N THR A 54 14.41 -14.38 12.16
CA THR A 54 13.38 -13.42 12.55
C THR A 54 12.17 -13.43 11.60
N GLN A 55 12.41 -13.59 10.30
CA GLN A 55 11.34 -13.63 9.29
C GLN A 55 10.49 -14.90 9.43
N VAL A 56 11.13 -16.06 9.58
CA VAL A 56 10.40 -17.33 9.73
C VAL A 56 9.66 -17.38 11.07
N ALA A 57 10.27 -16.87 12.15
CA ALA A 57 9.64 -16.83 13.47
C ALA A 57 8.41 -15.91 13.48
N GLY A 58 8.52 -14.76 12.79
CA GLY A 58 7.40 -13.85 12.58
C GLY A 58 6.25 -14.52 11.82
N SER A 59 6.55 -15.24 10.73
CA SER A 59 5.54 -15.95 9.92
C SER A 59 4.79 -17.01 10.74
N LEU A 60 5.50 -17.74 11.61
CA LEU A 60 4.94 -18.78 12.47
C LEU A 60 4.34 -18.24 13.78
N LYS A 61 4.48 -16.95 14.07
CA LYS A 61 4.04 -16.31 15.34
C LYS A 61 4.61 -16.98 16.59
N ILE A 62 5.87 -17.44 16.53
CA ILE A 62 6.61 -18.02 17.65
C ILE A 62 7.85 -17.20 17.97
N SER A 63 8.46 -17.43 19.14
CA SER A 63 9.74 -16.79 19.47
C SER A 63 10.88 -17.32 18.59
N VAL A 64 11.90 -16.49 18.36
CA VAL A 64 13.13 -16.89 17.68
C VAL A 64 13.83 -18.05 18.41
N SER A 65 13.71 -18.11 19.75
CA SER A 65 14.25 -19.22 20.54
C SER A 65 13.53 -20.54 20.24
N THR A 66 12.20 -20.54 20.16
CA THR A 66 11.41 -21.73 19.78
C THR A 66 11.74 -22.16 18.35
N LEU A 67 11.78 -21.21 17.41
CA LEU A 67 12.16 -21.52 16.04
C LEU A 67 13.56 -22.11 15.94
N THR A 68 14.52 -21.62 16.75
CA THR A 68 15.89 -22.14 16.73
C THR A 68 15.95 -23.63 17.00
N VAL A 69 15.11 -24.14 17.91
CA VAL A 69 15.01 -25.57 18.21
C VAL A 69 14.47 -26.34 17.00
N ALA A 70 13.41 -25.84 16.37
CA ALA A 70 12.81 -26.46 15.18
C ALA A 70 13.80 -26.51 14.00
N ILE A 71 14.47 -25.39 13.70
CA ILE A 71 15.46 -25.31 12.62
C ILE A 71 16.65 -26.23 12.87
N ASN A 72 17.13 -26.35 14.11
CA ASN A 72 18.22 -27.28 14.42
C ASN A 72 17.83 -28.74 14.14
N LYS A 73 16.58 -29.14 14.41
CA LYS A 73 16.08 -30.46 14.07
C LYS A 73 15.99 -30.65 12.55
N LEU A 74 15.42 -29.69 11.84
CA LEU A 74 15.26 -29.74 10.39
C LEU A 74 16.61 -29.77 9.64
N VAL A 75 17.61 -29.03 10.12
CA VAL A 75 18.99 -29.10 9.62
C VAL A 75 19.58 -30.50 9.86
N LYS A 76 19.43 -31.04 11.07
CA LYS A 76 19.91 -32.40 11.38
C LYS A 76 19.23 -33.48 10.53
N LYS A 77 17.95 -33.28 10.21
CA LYS A 77 17.15 -34.16 9.35
C LYS A 77 17.43 -33.96 7.85
N GLY A 78 18.21 -32.94 7.46
CA GLY A 78 18.61 -32.70 6.06
C GLY A 78 17.62 -31.93 5.20
N TYR A 79 16.60 -31.29 5.80
CA TYR A 79 15.57 -30.54 5.07
C TYR A 79 15.86 -29.03 4.94
N VAL A 80 16.79 -28.51 5.75
CA VAL A 80 17.11 -27.06 5.80
C VAL A 80 18.61 -26.86 5.85
N ASP A 81 19.10 -25.88 5.10
CA ASP A 81 20.48 -25.42 5.14
C ASP A 81 20.60 -24.01 5.74
N ARG A 82 21.76 -23.74 6.34
CA ARG A 82 22.15 -22.42 6.85
C ARG A 82 23.19 -21.79 5.92
N CYS A 83 22.86 -20.65 5.34
CA CYS A 83 23.75 -19.91 4.45
C CYS A 83 24.20 -18.60 5.10
N ARG A 84 25.49 -18.28 5.00
CA ARG A 84 26.00 -16.93 5.33
C ARG A 84 26.05 -16.10 4.07
N ILE A 85 25.57 -14.87 4.16
CA ILE A 85 25.52 -13.97 3.01
C ILE A 85 26.95 -13.44 2.70
N PRO A 86 27.42 -13.46 1.45
CA PRO A 86 28.75 -12.97 1.09
C PRO A 86 28.99 -11.50 1.43
N GLU A 87 27.96 -10.66 1.26
CA GLU A 87 28.01 -9.21 1.43
C GLU A 87 28.03 -8.77 2.91
N ASP A 88 27.45 -9.56 3.82
CA ASP A 88 27.59 -9.40 5.28
C ASP A 88 27.54 -10.78 5.97
N ARG A 89 28.73 -11.32 6.26
CA ARG A 89 28.91 -12.66 6.86
C ARG A 89 28.32 -12.80 8.27
N ARG A 90 27.88 -11.69 8.89
CA ARG A 90 27.18 -11.72 10.20
C ARG A 90 25.72 -12.13 10.06
N ILE A 91 25.16 -12.06 8.85
CA ILE A 91 23.77 -12.43 8.59
C ILE A 91 23.72 -13.90 8.19
N VAL A 92 23.03 -14.70 9.00
CA VAL A 92 22.73 -16.11 8.70
C VAL A 92 21.29 -16.19 8.19
N LYS A 93 21.15 -16.73 6.99
CA LYS A 93 19.87 -17.11 6.40
C LYS A 93 19.71 -18.63 6.42
N ILE A 94 18.46 -19.07 6.29
CA ILE A 94 18.06 -20.46 6.15
C ILE A 94 17.29 -20.63 4.84
N GLY A 95 17.50 -21.77 4.20
CA GLY A 95 16.85 -22.18 2.96
C GLY A 95 16.48 -23.64 2.99
N LEU A 96 15.55 -24.05 2.13
CA LEU A 96 15.19 -25.45 1.96
C LEU A 96 16.25 -26.17 1.13
N THR A 97 16.53 -27.42 1.47
CA THR A 97 17.25 -28.36 0.59
C THR A 97 16.26 -28.94 -0.44
N ASP A 98 16.74 -29.69 -1.43
CA ASP A 98 15.86 -30.38 -2.39
C ASP A 98 14.84 -31.29 -1.68
N ALA A 99 15.27 -31.97 -0.62
CA ALA A 99 14.37 -32.77 0.22
C ALA A 99 13.31 -31.90 0.92
N GLY A 100 13.71 -30.72 1.41
CA GLY A 100 12.78 -29.75 2.01
C GLY A 100 11.78 -29.18 1.01
N ILE A 101 12.23 -28.94 -0.23
CA ILE A 101 11.38 -28.47 -1.33
C ILE A 101 10.32 -29.50 -1.67
N ASN A 102 10.72 -30.77 -1.89
CA ASN A 102 9.78 -31.85 -2.22
C ASN A 102 8.67 -32.00 -1.18
N VAL A 103 9.01 -31.96 0.12
CA VAL A 103 8.00 -32.04 1.19
C VAL A 103 7.01 -30.88 1.13
N VAL A 104 7.50 -29.65 0.91
CA VAL A 104 6.62 -28.47 0.81
C VAL A 104 5.73 -28.56 -0.42
N GLU A 105 6.26 -29.02 -1.55
CA GLU A 105 5.47 -29.19 -2.79
C GLU A 105 4.40 -30.27 -2.65
N GLU A 106 4.72 -31.41 -2.04
CA GLU A 106 3.75 -32.48 -1.75
C GLU A 106 2.64 -31.98 -0.82
N HIS A 107 3.01 -31.24 0.23
CA HIS A 107 2.04 -30.67 1.16
C HIS A 107 1.14 -29.60 0.51
N GLN A 108 1.70 -28.75 -0.35
CA GLN A 108 0.93 -27.78 -1.12
C GLN A 108 -0.01 -28.47 -2.13
N ALA A 109 0.44 -29.53 -2.79
CA ALA A 109 -0.40 -30.32 -3.68
C ALA A 109 -1.60 -30.93 -2.94
N PHE A 110 -1.37 -31.43 -1.71
CA PHE A 110 -2.44 -31.90 -0.84
C PHE A 110 -3.47 -30.81 -0.55
N HIS A 111 -3.04 -29.61 -0.13
CA HIS A 111 -3.96 -28.49 0.09
C HIS A 111 -4.72 -28.07 -1.16
N ASN A 112 -4.03 -28.00 -2.31
CA ASN A 112 -4.66 -27.64 -3.58
C ASN A 112 -5.75 -28.65 -3.98
N ASN A 113 -5.50 -29.95 -3.78
CA ASN A 113 -6.50 -30.99 -4.03
C ASN A 113 -7.69 -30.87 -3.08
N MET A 114 -7.45 -30.64 -1.79
CA MET A 114 -8.52 -30.42 -0.81
C MET A 114 -9.39 -29.21 -1.19
N ILE A 115 -8.80 -28.08 -1.57
CA ILE A 115 -9.54 -26.91 -2.02
C ILE A 115 -10.32 -27.20 -3.30
N LYS A 116 -9.72 -27.90 -4.26
CA LYS A 116 -10.38 -28.32 -5.50
C LYS A 116 -11.58 -29.22 -5.23
N ASP A 117 -11.48 -30.15 -4.28
CA ASP A 117 -12.58 -31.04 -3.90
C ASP A 117 -13.72 -30.28 -3.21
N ILE A 118 -13.40 -29.29 -2.38
CA ILE A 118 -14.39 -28.42 -1.72
C ILE A 118 -15.11 -27.53 -2.75
N THR A 119 -14.36 -26.94 -3.67
CA THR A 119 -14.88 -25.94 -4.63
C THR A 119 -15.40 -26.53 -5.92
N GLY A 120 -15.09 -27.80 -6.23
CA GLY A 120 -15.38 -28.42 -7.53
C GLY A 120 -16.86 -28.54 -7.89
N ASN A 121 -17.77 -28.42 -6.91
CA ASN A 121 -19.21 -28.43 -7.12
C ASN A 121 -19.87 -27.05 -6.88
N MET A 122 -19.09 -25.99 -6.73
CA MET A 122 -19.56 -24.63 -6.49
C MET A 122 -19.50 -23.80 -7.77
N ALA A 123 -20.45 -22.89 -7.95
CA ALA A 123 -20.33 -21.84 -8.95
C ALA A 123 -19.34 -20.76 -8.47
N ASP A 124 -18.70 -20.04 -9.40
CA ASP A 124 -17.75 -18.97 -9.07
C ASP A 124 -18.35 -17.93 -8.10
N SER A 125 -19.61 -17.57 -8.29
CA SER A 125 -20.33 -16.65 -7.39
C SER A 125 -20.46 -17.17 -5.95
N GLU A 126 -20.57 -18.49 -5.77
CA GLU A 126 -20.63 -19.10 -4.43
C GLU A 126 -19.25 -19.11 -3.77
N ILE A 127 -18.20 -19.31 -4.57
CA ILE A 127 -16.80 -19.22 -4.13
C ILE A 127 -16.49 -17.81 -3.66
N ASP A 128 -16.91 -16.78 -4.40
CA ASP A 128 -16.71 -15.38 -4.03
C ASP A 128 -17.40 -15.02 -2.71
N VAL A 129 -18.62 -15.50 -2.50
CA VAL A 129 -19.35 -15.31 -1.23
C VAL A 129 -18.63 -16.01 -0.07
N LEU A 130 -18.13 -17.23 -0.30
CA LEU A 130 -17.36 -17.97 0.70
C LEU A 130 -16.06 -17.25 1.06
N LEU A 131 -15.31 -16.79 0.05
CA LEU A 131 -14.08 -16.02 0.23
C LEU A 131 -14.34 -14.76 1.06
N LYS A 132 -15.32 -13.95 0.68
CA LYS A 132 -15.70 -12.74 1.42
C LYS A 132 -16.06 -13.05 2.88
N SER A 133 -16.78 -14.16 3.11
CA SER A 133 -17.18 -14.58 4.45
C SER A 133 -15.98 -15.02 5.31
N LEU A 134 -15.07 -15.81 4.74
CA LEU A 134 -13.86 -16.28 5.42
C LEU A 134 -12.85 -15.14 5.66
N GLU A 135 -12.72 -14.20 4.72
CA GLU A 135 -11.92 -12.99 4.91
C GLU A 135 -12.46 -12.12 6.04
N GLY A 136 -13.79 -11.91 6.10
CA GLY A 136 -14.43 -11.22 7.21
C GLY A 136 -14.19 -11.91 8.57
N LEU A 137 -14.26 -13.24 8.63
CA LEU A 137 -13.94 -14.03 9.83
C LEU A 137 -12.46 -13.88 10.24
N ARG A 138 -11.53 -14.03 9.27
CA ARG A 138 -10.09 -13.86 9.50
C ARG A 138 -9.79 -12.48 10.06
N ASP A 139 -10.37 -11.45 9.46
CA ASP A 139 -10.16 -10.07 9.85
C ASP A 139 -10.77 -9.83 11.25
N PHE A 140 -11.96 -10.35 11.54
CA PHE A 140 -12.54 -10.33 12.88
C PHE A 140 -11.64 -10.98 13.94
N PHE A 141 -11.08 -12.17 13.70
CA PHE A 141 -10.20 -12.82 14.68
C PHE A 141 -8.86 -12.10 14.84
N ARG A 142 -8.30 -11.53 13.77
CA ARG A 142 -7.15 -10.60 13.86
C ARG A 142 -7.48 -9.43 14.78
N MET A 143 -8.70 -8.91 14.70
CA MET A 143 -9.18 -7.82 15.56
C MET A 143 -9.41 -8.25 17.00
N GLN A 144 -9.74 -9.52 17.29
CA GLN A 144 -9.86 -9.97 18.69
C GLN A 144 -8.52 -9.97 19.43
N LEU A 145 -7.41 -10.07 18.71
CA LEU A 145 -6.05 -9.90 19.27
C LEU A 145 -5.75 -8.43 19.62
N ILE A 146 -6.49 -7.49 19.03
CA ILE A 146 -6.26 -6.05 19.11
C ILE A 146 -7.61 -5.33 19.22
N LYS A 147 -8.07 -5.07 20.45
CA LYS A 147 -9.38 -4.44 20.67
C LYS A 147 -9.46 -3.06 19.97
N PRO A 148 -10.56 -2.76 19.25
CA PRO A 148 -10.75 -1.46 18.65
C PRO A 148 -10.84 -0.38 19.72
N VAL A 149 -10.37 0.83 19.39
CA VAL A 149 -10.39 2.00 20.29
C VAL A 149 -11.81 2.54 20.45
N ARG A 150 -12.66 2.35 19.43
CA ARG A 150 -14.08 2.72 19.44
C ARG A 150 -14.90 1.49 19.06
N SER A 151 -15.91 1.14 19.87
CA SER A 151 -16.68 -0.10 19.70
C SER A 151 -18.20 0.06 19.70
N GLU A 152 -18.72 1.27 19.88
CA GLU A 152 -20.17 1.52 19.98
C GLU A 152 -20.68 2.31 18.77
N GLY A 153 -21.71 1.76 18.10
CA GLY A 153 -22.40 2.37 16.96
C GLY A 153 -21.67 2.22 15.61
N PRO A 154 -22.37 2.49 14.49
CA PRO A 154 -21.73 2.55 13.17
C PRO A 154 -20.72 3.71 13.15
N MET A 155 -19.51 3.43 12.67
CA MET A 155 -18.50 4.48 12.48
C MET A 155 -18.84 5.29 11.24
N GLU A 156 -18.81 6.61 11.37
CA GLU A 156 -19.10 7.53 10.26
C GLU A 156 -17.99 8.56 10.16
N LEU A 157 -17.66 8.93 8.92
CA LEU A 157 -16.78 10.04 8.62
C LEU A 157 -17.49 11.34 9.00
N LYS A 158 -16.98 11.99 10.06
CA LYS A 158 -17.47 13.29 10.52
C LYS A 158 -16.61 14.41 9.95
N PRO A 159 -17.16 15.60 9.67
CA PRO A 159 -16.36 16.75 9.28
C PRO A 159 -15.17 16.94 10.21
N MET A 160 -14.01 17.24 9.62
CA MET A 160 -12.73 17.36 10.32
C MET A 160 -12.23 18.79 10.23
N ASP A 161 -11.79 19.33 11.36
CA ASP A 161 -10.96 20.53 11.38
C ASP A 161 -9.48 20.15 11.42
N LEU A 162 -8.72 20.67 10.45
CA LEU A 162 -7.28 20.50 10.31
C LEU A 162 -6.58 21.83 10.62
N ASN A 163 -6.62 22.25 11.90
CA ASN A 163 -6.06 23.51 12.39
C ASN A 163 -6.63 24.75 11.67
N GLY A 164 -7.95 24.87 11.66
CA GLY A 164 -8.68 25.96 11.00
C GLY A 164 -8.95 25.74 9.51
N LEU A 165 -8.64 24.55 8.97
CA LEU A 165 -9.02 24.16 7.62
C LEU A 165 -10.09 23.07 7.71
N GLU A 166 -11.32 23.43 7.35
CA GLU A 166 -12.45 22.51 7.37
C GLU A 166 -12.36 21.49 6.22
N ILE A 167 -12.62 20.22 6.54
CA ILE A 167 -12.71 19.11 5.61
C ILE A 167 -14.08 18.45 5.82
N PRO A 168 -15.07 18.76 4.98
CA PRO A 168 -16.45 18.29 5.14
C PRO A 168 -16.57 16.76 5.14
N VAL A 169 -15.79 16.08 4.29
CA VAL A 169 -15.72 14.62 4.22
C VAL A 169 -14.26 14.21 4.31
N PRO A 170 -13.77 13.60 5.42
CA PRO A 170 -12.36 13.21 5.59
C PRO A 170 -11.85 12.05 4.71
N ILE A 171 -12.12 12.13 3.42
CA ILE A 171 -11.55 11.29 2.36
C ILE A 171 -10.51 12.14 1.64
N PHE A 172 -9.27 11.67 1.72
CA PHE A 172 -8.12 12.27 1.04
C PHE A 172 -7.83 11.45 -0.21
N GLN A 173 -7.82 12.09 -1.37
CA GLN A 173 -7.41 11.42 -2.60
C GLN A 173 -5.88 11.20 -2.58
N GLY A 174 -5.41 9.99 -2.84
CA GLY A 174 -3.98 9.70 -2.91
C GLY A 174 -3.33 10.36 -4.15
N GLY A 175 -2.15 10.94 -4.00
CA GLY A 175 -1.40 11.52 -5.13
C GLY A 175 -0.81 10.42 -6.02
N MET A 176 -1.30 10.33 -7.25
CA MET A 176 -0.95 9.29 -8.23
C MET A 176 -0.21 9.91 -9.41
N GLY A 177 1.11 9.74 -9.42
CA GLY A 177 1.98 10.18 -10.52
C GLY A 177 2.30 9.06 -11.50
N ILE A 178 2.71 9.37 -12.73
CA ILE A 178 2.76 10.69 -13.39
C ILE A 178 1.44 10.86 -14.17
N GLY A 179 0.81 12.04 -14.13
CA GLY A 179 -0.36 12.34 -14.97
C GLY A 179 -1.69 11.65 -14.59
N ILE A 180 -1.72 10.79 -13.57
CA ILE A 180 -2.93 10.02 -13.19
C ILE A 180 -3.86 10.84 -12.30
N SER A 181 -3.33 11.61 -11.33
CA SER A 181 -4.11 12.55 -10.52
C SER A 181 -3.65 13.98 -10.75
N MET A 182 -4.33 14.68 -11.67
CA MET A 182 -4.10 16.08 -11.97
C MET A 182 -5.34 16.90 -11.55
N TRP A 183 -5.58 18.04 -12.18
CA TRP A 183 -6.61 18.97 -11.71
C TRP A 183 -8.03 18.41 -11.77
N LYS A 184 -8.37 17.55 -12.75
CA LYS A 184 -9.73 17.06 -12.94
C LYS A 184 -10.14 16.16 -11.78
N LEU A 185 -9.30 15.18 -11.45
CA LEU A 185 -9.59 14.28 -10.33
C LEU A 185 -9.62 15.04 -9.00
N ALA A 186 -8.62 15.89 -8.77
CA ALA A 186 -8.53 16.66 -7.53
C ALA A 186 -9.77 17.56 -7.34
N ALA A 187 -10.22 18.24 -8.40
CA ALA A 187 -11.42 19.07 -8.35
C ALA A 187 -12.68 18.23 -8.11
N ALA A 188 -12.82 17.07 -8.74
CA ALA A 188 -13.98 16.19 -8.55
C ALA A 188 -14.11 15.68 -7.10
N VAL A 189 -12.98 15.27 -6.51
CA VAL A 189 -12.91 14.86 -5.10
C VAL A 189 -13.26 16.04 -4.17
N ALA A 190 -12.69 17.22 -4.44
CA ALA A 190 -12.99 18.42 -3.67
C ALA A 190 -14.46 18.84 -3.74
N LYS A 191 -15.11 18.71 -4.90
CA LYS A 191 -16.55 18.96 -5.06
C LYS A 191 -17.42 18.05 -4.18
N CYS A 192 -16.94 16.86 -3.85
CA CYS A 192 -17.62 15.93 -2.94
C CYS A 192 -17.31 16.22 -1.46
N GLY A 193 -16.58 17.30 -1.15
CA GLY A 193 -16.18 17.69 0.20
C GLY A 193 -14.91 17.01 0.71
N GLY A 194 -14.25 16.20 -0.14
CA GLY A 194 -12.97 15.55 0.18
C GLY A 194 -11.76 16.45 -0.08
N VAL A 195 -10.56 15.94 0.21
CA VAL A 195 -9.31 16.64 -0.10
C VAL A 195 -8.80 16.19 -1.47
N GLY A 196 -8.84 17.08 -2.45
CA GLY A 196 -8.30 16.87 -3.79
C GLY A 196 -6.78 17.04 -3.81
N ILE A 197 -6.04 16.10 -4.39
CA ILE A 197 -4.57 16.08 -4.33
C ILE A 197 -3.96 15.92 -5.73
N ILE A 198 -3.25 16.93 -6.20
CA ILE A 198 -2.51 16.84 -7.45
C ILE A 198 -1.16 16.17 -7.19
N SER A 199 -0.78 15.20 -8.03
CA SER A 199 0.56 14.62 -7.97
C SER A 199 1.59 15.59 -8.53
N ALA A 200 2.60 15.94 -7.73
CA ALA A 200 3.71 16.78 -8.16
C ALA A 200 4.91 15.96 -8.71
N ALA A 201 4.71 14.66 -8.98
CA ALA A 201 5.70 13.84 -9.67
C ALA A 201 5.73 14.19 -11.16
N GLN A 202 6.73 15.00 -11.56
CA GLN A 202 6.96 15.41 -12.96
C GLN A 202 5.70 15.95 -13.69
N PRO A 203 4.95 16.92 -13.11
CA PRO A 203 3.70 17.41 -13.68
C PRO A 203 3.87 18.10 -15.04
N GLY A 204 5.09 18.49 -15.40
CA GLY A 204 5.45 19.11 -16.68
C GLY A 204 5.73 18.13 -17.80
N TYR A 205 5.46 16.83 -17.65
CA TYR A 205 5.80 15.81 -18.65
C TYR A 205 5.19 16.04 -20.04
N THR A 206 4.14 16.86 -20.15
CA THR A 206 3.49 17.26 -21.41
C THR A 206 4.01 18.58 -21.99
N GLU A 207 4.92 19.27 -21.31
CA GLU A 207 5.48 20.53 -21.78
C GLU A 207 6.55 20.27 -22.86
N GLU A 208 6.60 21.12 -23.89
CA GLU A 208 7.55 20.97 -25.01
C GLU A 208 9.01 21.01 -24.56
N ASP A 209 9.32 21.83 -23.55
CA ASP A 209 10.66 22.02 -22.98
C ASP A 209 10.99 21.02 -21.85
N PHE A 210 10.12 20.05 -21.55
CA PHE A 210 10.25 19.19 -20.36
C PHE A 210 11.62 18.50 -20.23
N TYR A 211 12.18 17.99 -21.32
CA TYR A 211 13.48 17.31 -21.29
C TYR A 211 14.67 18.29 -21.32
N ALA A 212 14.46 19.52 -21.80
CA ALA A 212 15.51 20.55 -21.88
C ALA A 212 15.63 21.34 -20.57
N ASP A 213 14.50 21.68 -19.96
CA ASP A 213 14.39 22.34 -18.66
C ASP A 213 13.25 21.72 -17.81
N PRO A 214 13.50 20.54 -17.21
CA PRO A 214 12.50 19.87 -16.39
C PRO A 214 12.04 20.71 -15.19
N LEU A 215 12.87 21.58 -14.63
CA LEU A 215 12.49 22.40 -13.48
C LEU A 215 11.42 23.41 -13.88
N SER A 216 11.70 24.24 -14.89
CA SER A 216 10.76 25.28 -15.34
C SER A 216 9.46 24.69 -15.86
N ALA A 217 9.53 23.59 -16.61
CA ALA A 217 8.36 22.85 -17.09
C ALA A 217 7.49 22.37 -15.90
N ASN A 218 8.09 21.73 -14.90
CA ASN A 218 7.37 21.23 -13.74
C ASN A 218 6.78 22.36 -12.88
N VAL A 219 7.51 23.47 -12.69
CA VAL A 219 7.02 24.64 -11.94
C VAL A 219 5.83 25.29 -12.64
N ARG A 220 5.91 25.46 -13.97
CA ARG A 220 4.81 26.02 -14.78
C ARG A 220 3.58 25.11 -14.73
N ALA A 221 3.78 23.81 -14.91
CA ALA A 221 2.69 22.86 -14.91
C ALA A 221 2.02 22.74 -13.54
N ILE A 222 2.78 22.63 -12.43
CA ILE A 222 2.15 22.50 -11.10
C ILE A 222 1.32 23.73 -10.73
N LYS A 223 1.77 24.94 -11.08
CA LYS A 223 1.00 26.17 -10.87
C LYS A 223 -0.33 26.12 -11.60
N ARG A 224 -0.28 25.85 -12.92
CA ARG A 224 -1.47 25.75 -13.77
C ARG A 224 -2.46 24.71 -13.24
N GLN A 225 -1.98 23.55 -12.82
CA GLN A 225 -2.82 22.45 -12.35
C GLN A 225 -3.52 22.79 -11.03
N VAL A 226 -2.80 23.41 -10.09
CA VAL A 226 -3.38 23.87 -8.82
C VAL A 226 -4.39 25.00 -9.07
N GLU A 227 -4.05 25.99 -9.90
CA GLU A 227 -4.95 27.10 -10.26
C GLU A 227 -6.25 26.60 -10.89
N LEU A 228 -6.18 25.67 -11.85
CA LEU A 228 -7.36 25.06 -12.47
C LEU A 228 -8.24 24.32 -11.45
N ALA A 229 -7.63 23.55 -10.55
CA ALA A 229 -8.37 22.79 -9.55
C ALA A 229 -9.04 23.71 -8.51
N VAL A 230 -8.34 24.75 -8.06
CA VAL A 230 -8.87 25.77 -7.13
C VAL A 230 -9.99 26.55 -7.79
N ASP A 231 -9.81 27.00 -9.03
CA ASP A 231 -10.83 27.75 -9.77
C ASP A 231 -12.11 26.92 -9.99
N ALA A 232 -11.96 25.63 -10.26
CA ALA A 232 -13.09 24.70 -10.47
C ALA A 232 -13.96 24.45 -9.22
N VAL A 233 -13.51 24.86 -8.02
CA VAL A 233 -14.22 24.60 -6.76
C VAL A 233 -14.47 25.84 -5.89
N LYS A 234 -13.88 27.00 -6.22
CA LYS A 234 -13.91 28.21 -5.39
C LYS A 234 -15.31 28.71 -5.02
N ASP A 235 -16.29 28.51 -5.90
CA ASP A 235 -17.67 28.99 -5.75
C ASP A 235 -18.65 27.87 -5.30
N ILE A 236 -18.13 26.71 -4.90
CA ILE A 236 -18.92 25.54 -4.51
C ILE A 236 -18.95 25.46 -2.97
N PRO A 237 -20.11 25.72 -2.33
CA PRO A 237 -20.24 25.63 -0.88
C PRO A 237 -19.92 24.22 -0.38
N GLY A 238 -19.08 24.12 0.64
CA GLY A 238 -18.69 22.82 1.21
C GLY A 238 -17.75 22.00 0.31
N ALA A 239 -17.14 22.61 -0.72
CA ALA A 239 -16.02 21.97 -1.40
C ALA A 239 -14.82 21.85 -0.44
N GLY A 240 -14.15 20.70 -0.48
CA GLY A 240 -12.94 20.49 0.30
C GLY A 240 -11.70 21.14 -0.35
N PRO A 241 -10.57 21.15 0.37
CA PRO A 241 -9.37 21.84 -0.07
C PRO A 241 -8.64 21.13 -1.21
N ILE A 242 -7.92 21.92 -2.01
CA ILE A 242 -6.94 21.43 -3.00
C ILE A 242 -5.55 21.41 -2.38
N GLY A 243 -4.83 20.33 -2.60
CA GLY A 243 -3.44 20.15 -2.18
C GLY A 243 -2.59 19.50 -3.25
N ILE A 244 -1.33 19.25 -2.90
CA ILE A 244 -0.40 18.48 -3.72
C ILE A 244 0.24 17.34 -2.91
N ASN A 245 0.66 16.29 -3.62
CA ASN A 245 1.56 15.28 -3.09
C ASN A 245 2.96 15.45 -3.70
N MET A 246 4.00 15.50 -2.86
CA MET A 246 5.38 15.60 -3.32
C MET A 246 6.30 14.62 -2.58
N MET A 247 7.21 13.97 -3.33
CA MET A 247 8.18 13.04 -2.76
C MET A 247 9.40 13.78 -2.21
N CYS A 248 9.80 13.52 -0.96
CA CYS A 248 10.97 14.15 -0.33
C CYS A 248 12.27 13.97 -1.12
N VAL A 249 12.40 12.85 -1.83
CA VAL A 249 13.58 12.52 -2.64
C VAL A 249 13.61 13.18 -4.01
N GLY A 250 12.55 13.89 -4.39
CA GLY A 250 12.49 14.66 -5.63
C GLY A 250 13.56 15.75 -5.65
N ARG A 251 14.26 15.91 -6.78
CA ARG A 251 15.39 16.85 -6.87
C ARG A 251 14.98 18.32 -6.64
N ASN A 252 13.80 18.70 -7.10
CA ASN A 252 13.28 20.07 -7.08
C ASN A 252 12.15 20.23 -6.05
N TYR A 253 12.30 19.59 -4.89
CA TYR A 253 11.28 19.50 -3.85
C TYR A 253 10.79 20.88 -3.38
N ASP A 254 11.72 21.80 -3.10
CA ASP A 254 11.43 23.12 -2.56
C ASP A 254 10.73 24.03 -3.59
N GLU A 255 11.24 24.06 -4.82
CA GLU A 255 10.74 24.92 -5.89
C GLU A 255 9.30 24.57 -6.26
N ILE A 256 9.01 23.28 -6.40
CA ILE A 256 7.68 22.78 -6.77
C ILE A 256 6.67 23.03 -5.65
N ILE A 257 7.06 22.84 -4.38
CA ILE A 257 6.18 23.12 -3.24
C ILE A 257 5.87 24.62 -3.13
N LYS A 258 6.88 25.48 -3.25
CA LYS A 258 6.66 26.94 -3.25
C LYS A 258 5.71 27.34 -4.36
N ALA A 259 5.93 26.83 -5.56
CA ALA A 259 5.09 27.09 -6.72
C ALA A 259 3.63 26.67 -6.50
N ALA A 260 3.40 25.47 -5.95
CA ALA A 260 2.05 24.99 -5.64
C ALA A 260 1.34 25.82 -4.56
N VAL A 261 2.06 26.22 -3.50
CA VAL A 261 1.50 27.07 -2.43
C VAL A 261 1.18 28.47 -2.95
N GLU A 262 2.03 29.04 -3.81
CA GLU A 262 1.75 30.31 -4.48
C GLU A 262 0.49 30.24 -5.36
N ALA A 263 0.27 29.11 -6.02
CA ALA A 263 -0.91 28.84 -6.85
C ALA A 263 -2.20 28.56 -6.05
N GLY A 264 -2.12 28.44 -4.73
CA GLY A 264 -3.29 28.30 -3.85
C GLY A 264 -3.47 26.95 -3.17
N ALA A 265 -2.50 26.03 -3.27
CA ALA A 265 -2.58 24.76 -2.55
C ALA A 265 -2.65 24.99 -1.03
N LYS A 266 -3.66 24.37 -0.38
CA LYS A 266 -3.93 24.47 1.06
C LYS A 266 -3.37 23.29 1.87
N VAL A 267 -3.02 22.20 1.20
CA VAL A 267 -2.48 20.99 1.82
C VAL A 267 -1.24 20.52 1.06
N ILE A 268 -0.17 20.18 1.77
CA ILE A 268 1.01 19.49 1.22
C ILE A 268 1.10 18.11 1.88
N VAL A 269 0.85 17.07 1.11
CA VAL A 269 1.15 15.69 1.50
C VAL A 269 2.56 15.35 1.05
N SER A 270 3.41 14.85 1.96
CA SER A 270 4.79 14.54 1.62
C SER A 270 5.21 13.14 2.04
N GLY A 271 5.61 12.33 1.05
CA GLY A 271 6.03 10.93 1.24
C GLY A 271 7.45 10.65 0.75
N ALA A 272 7.78 9.36 0.62
CA ALA A 272 9.06 8.86 0.10
C ALA A 272 10.30 9.46 0.80
N GLY A 273 10.26 9.58 2.13
CA GLY A 273 11.34 10.12 2.95
C GLY A 273 10.83 10.86 4.19
N LEU A 274 11.74 11.46 4.96
CA LEU A 274 11.39 12.29 6.12
C LEU A 274 11.42 13.78 5.71
N PRO A 275 10.28 14.50 5.67
CA PRO A 275 10.21 15.88 5.19
C PRO A 275 10.72 16.90 6.22
N THR A 276 11.98 16.79 6.65
CA THR A 276 12.52 17.61 7.76
C THR A 276 12.68 19.10 7.43
N SER A 277 12.77 19.46 6.14
CA SER A 277 12.87 20.85 5.66
C SER A 277 11.50 21.50 5.42
N LEU A 278 10.43 20.71 5.25
CA LEU A 278 9.14 21.17 4.75
C LEU A 278 8.55 22.38 5.50
N PRO A 279 8.52 22.43 6.85
CA PRO A 279 8.03 23.62 7.56
C PRO A 279 8.77 24.91 7.22
N GLY A 280 10.07 24.82 6.94
CA GLY A 280 10.91 25.97 6.57
C GLY A 280 10.61 26.48 5.16
N ILE A 281 10.32 25.58 4.22
CA ILE A 281 9.97 25.90 2.83
C ILE A 281 8.74 26.80 2.76
N VAL A 282 7.75 26.52 3.59
CA VAL A 282 6.44 27.21 3.61
C VAL A 282 6.28 28.13 4.82
N LYS A 283 7.38 28.58 5.43
CA LYS A 283 7.34 29.41 6.63
C LYS A 283 6.49 30.67 6.41
N GLY A 284 5.54 30.92 7.31
CA GLY A 284 4.63 32.07 7.23
C GLY A 284 3.50 31.93 6.20
N LYS A 285 3.35 30.76 5.57
CA LYS A 285 2.22 30.45 4.69
C LYS A 285 1.18 29.64 5.46
N ASP A 286 -0.09 29.98 5.28
CA ASP A 286 -1.22 29.19 5.81
C ASP A 286 -1.51 28.00 4.87
N VAL A 287 -0.75 26.94 5.09
CA VAL A 287 -0.84 25.66 4.37
C VAL A 287 -0.66 24.54 5.38
N LYS A 288 -1.45 23.47 5.28
CA LYS A 288 -1.39 22.32 6.19
C LYS A 288 -0.39 21.28 5.69
N LEU A 289 0.41 20.74 6.58
CA LEU A 289 1.51 19.84 6.26
C LEU A 289 1.25 18.45 6.79
N ILE A 290 1.22 17.47 5.88
CA ILE A 290 0.80 16.10 6.16
C ILE A 290 1.88 15.12 5.69
N PRO A 291 2.81 14.71 6.56
CA PRO A 291 3.79 13.68 6.22
C PRO A 291 3.13 12.30 6.09
N ILE A 292 3.59 11.50 5.12
CA ILE A 292 3.26 10.08 5.01
C ILE A 292 4.27 9.27 5.83
N VAL A 293 3.78 8.34 6.65
CA VAL A 293 4.60 7.46 7.49
C VAL A 293 4.11 6.02 7.42
N SER A 294 5.02 5.07 7.67
CA SER A 294 4.72 3.63 7.78
C SER A 294 4.90 3.07 9.20
N SER A 295 5.26 3.92 10.18
CA SER A 295 5.48 3.51 11.57
C SER A 295 5.42 4.69 12.57
N ALA A 296 5.11 4.39 13.84
CA ALA A 296 5.14 5.36 14.94
C ALA A 296 6.53 6.01 15.11
N ARG A 297 7.59 5.23 14.93
CA ARG A 297 8.98 5.72 14.98
C ARG A 297 9.22 6.87 13.99
N ALA A 298 8.74 6.73 12.75
CA ALA A 298 8.89 7.76 11.73
C ALA A 298 8.12 9.04 12.11
N ALA A 299 6.87 8.91 12.58
CA ALA A 299 6.06 10.03 13.07
C ALA A 299 6.78 10.79 14.20
N GLY A 300 7.25 10.08 15.23
CA GLY A 300 7.99 10.67 16.35
C GLY A 300 9.27 11.41 15.94
N LEU A 301 10.00 10.88 14.94
CA LEU A 301 11.19 11.56 14.39
C LEU A 301 10.83 12.88 13.70
N ILE A 302 9.74 12.90 12.94
CA ILE A 302 9.26 14.11 12.26
C ILE A 302 8.83 15.16 13.29
N ILE A 303 8.00 14.76 14.27
CA ILE A 303 7.55 15.63 15.37
C ILE A 303 8.75 16.28 16.06
N ARG A 304 9.72 15.48 16.55
CA ARG A 304 10.90 16.01 17.24
C ARG A 304 11.73 16.93 16.35
N SER A 305 11.91 16.57 15.09
CA SER A 305 12.69 17.39 14.15
C SER A 305 12.00 18.73 13.87
N TRP A 306 10.70 18.74 13.64
CA TRP A 306 9.96 19.96 13.30
C TRP A 306 9.80 20.88 14.51
N ALA A 307 9.51 20.33 15.68
CA ALA A 307 9.49 21.06 16.94
C ALA A 307 10.82 21.78 17.18
N LYS A 308 11.94 21.04 17.09
CA LYS A 308 13.28 21.57 17.37
C LYS A 308 13.75 22.60 16.35
N LYS A 309 13.52 22.36 15.05
CA LYS A 309 14.09 23.19 13.97
C LYS A 309 13.20 24.35 13.57
N HIS A 310 11.88 24.21 13.69
CA HIS A 310 10.92 25.11 13.08
C HIS A 310 9.83 25.60 14.03
N ASN A 311 9.79 25.11 15.28
CA ASN A 311 8.72 25.38 16.24
C ASN A 311 7.33 25.15 15.62
N ARG A 312 7.18 24.05 14.87
CA ARG A 312 5.96 23.68 14.16
C ARG A 312 5.69 22.19 14.37
N MET A 313 4.43 21.84 14.57
CA MET A 313 3.97 20.45 14.58
C MET A 313 3.33 20.06 13.25
N PRO A 314 3.31 18.77 12.89
CA PRO A 314 2.50 18.27 11.77
C PRO A 314 1.02 18.52 12.01
N ASP A 315 0.30 18.92 10.96
CA ASP A 315 -1.14 19.15 11.01
C ASP A 315 -1.91 17.82 11.00
N ALA A 316 -1.40 16.85 10.24
CA ALA A 316 -1.84 15.46 10.28
C ALA A 316 -0.69 14.53 9.86
N PHE A 317 -0.91 13.24 9.98
CA PHE A 317 -0.13 12.21 9.32
C PHE A 317 -1.03 11.35 8.43
N VAL A 318 -0.48 10.88 7.31
CA VAL A 318 -1.03 9.73 6.60
C VAL A 318 -0.25 8.50 7.03
N PHE A 319 -0.90 7.52 7.65
CA PHE A 319 -0.38 6.18 7.76
C PHE A 319 -0.65 5.43 6.45
N GLU A 320 0.39 5.06 5.72
CA GLU A 320 0.26 4.27 4.50
C GLU A 320 0.70 2.82 4.75
N GLY A 321 -0.26 1.91 4.69
CA GLY A 321 -0.01 0.48 4.91
C GLY A 321 0.48 -0.28 3.68
N PRO A 322 0.83 -1.56 3.85
CA PRO A 322 1.47 -2.37 2.81
C PRO A 322 0.53 -2.73 1.65
N LYS A 323 -0.78 -2.52 1.77
CA LYS A 323 -1.79 -2.68 0.71
C LYS A 323 -1.92 -1.48 -0.23
N ALA A 324 -1.15 -0.40 -0.01
CA ALA A 324 -1.12 0.77 -0.87
C ALA A 324 -0.63 0.49 -2.30
N GLY A 325 -0.94 1.41 -3.22
CA GLY A 325 -0.42 1.33 -4.59
C GLY A 325 0.86 2.12 -4.76
N GLY A 326 1.58 1.87 -5.86
CA GLY A 326 2.84 2.56 -6.12
C GLY A 326 3.97 2.08 -5.22
N HIS A 327 4.92 2.97 -4.91
CA HIS A 327 6.05 2.65 -4.05
C HIS A 327 5.60 2.39 -2.61
N LEU A 328 6.11 1.33 -2.00
CA LEU A 328 5.74 0.94 -0.65
C LEU A 328 6.80 1.39 0.35
N GLY A 329 6.36 1.93 1.49
CA GLY A 329 7.20 2.33 2.62
C GLY A 329 7.80 1.17 3.43
N TYR A 330 7.97 0.00 2.80
CA TYR A 330 8.35 -1.28 3.38
C TYR A 330 9.37 -1.98 2.50
N LYS A 331 10.25 -2.79 3.08
CA LYS A 331 10.98 -3.79 2.29
C LYS A 331 10.04 -4.92 1.91
N GLU A 332 10.32 -5.60 0.81
CA GLU A 332 9.50 -6.68 0.28
C GLU A 332 9.23 -7.75 1.34
N GLU A 333 10.22 -8.08 2.16
CA GLU A 333 10.11 -9.13 3.17
C GLU A 333 9.35 -8.69 4.44
N GLN A 334 8.96 -7.42 4.53
CA GLN A 334 8.19 -6.87 5.64
C GLN A 334 6.70 -6.74 5.29
N LEU A 335 6.32 -6.87 4.01
CA LEU A 335 4.97 -6.59 3.54
C LEU A 335 3.90 -7.44 4.23
N GLU A 336 4.15 -8.74 4.35
CA GLU A 336 3.24 -9.70 4.98
C GLU A 336 3.03 -9.38 6.46
N ILE A 337 4.13 -9.28 7.22
CA ILE A 337 4.09 -8.94 8.66
C ILE A 337 3.47 -7.56 8.89
N ALA A 338 3.73 -6.59 8.02
CA ALA A 338 3.12 -5.27 8.11
C ALA A 338 1.60 -5.33 7.87
N ASP A 339 1.13 -6.20 6.98
CA ASP A 339 -0.31 -6.37 6.74
C ASP A 339 -0.98 -7.03 7.95
N GLU A 340 -0.32 -8.03 8.53
CA GLU A 340 -0.77 -8.63 9.79
C GLU A 340 -0.90 -7.63 10.93
N ASN A 341 0.01 -6.66 10.98
CA ASN A 341 0.08 -5.66 12.04
C ASN A 341 -0.54 -4.31 11.65
N PHE A 342 -1.30 -4.22 10.55
CA PHE A 342 -1.78 -2.94 10.02
C PHE A 342 -2.50 -2.09 11.09
N TYR A 343 -3.50 -2.64 11.77
CA TYR A 343 -4.24 -1.94 12.82
C TYR A 343 -3.42 -1.72 14.10
N LYS A 344 -2.46 -2.61 14.40
CA LYS A 344 -1.51 -2.40 15.49
C LYS A 344 -0.67 -1.16 15.24
N ILE A 345 -0.09 -1.05 14.05
CA ILE A 345 0.76 0.06 13.64
C ILE A 345 -0.04 1.37 13.62
N LEU A 346 -1.27 1.33 13.12
CA LEU A 346 -2.20 2.46 13.17
C LEU A 346 -2.37 2.98 14.61
N MET A 347 -2.67 2.09 15.56
CA MET A 347 -2.83 2.48 16.96
C MET A 347 -1.53 2.96 17.60
N GLU A 348 -0.39 2.36 17.26
CA GLU A 348 0.94 2.82 17.72
C GLU A 348 1.22 4.25 17.23
N ILE A 349 0.90 4.56 15.97
CA ILE A 349 1.02 5.92 15.42
C ILE A 349 0.06 6.87 16.15
N LYS A 350 -1.21 6.45 16.34
CA LYS A 350 -2.20 7.26 17.06
C LYS A 350 -1.75 7.58 18.48
N ALA A 351 -1.13 6.62 19.17
CA ALA A 351 -0.55 6.81 20.49
C ALA A 351 0.64 7.78 20.46
N GLU A 352 1.55 7.65 19.48
CA GLU A 352 2.71 8.56 19.34
C GLU A 352 2.27 10.02 19.14
N ILE A 353 1.22 10.27 18.36
CA ILE A 353 0.72 11.63 18.11
C ILE A 353 -0.25 12.16 19.17
N SER A 354 -0.62 11.36 20.17
CA SER A 354 -1.61 11.73 21.19
C SER A 354 -1.25 12.97 22.01
N SER A 355 0.04 13.29 22.09
CA SER A 355 0.56 14.51 22.73
C SER A 355 0.33 15.80 21.92
N ILE A 356 -0.21 15.68 20.70
CA ILE A 356 -0.56 16.78 19.80
C ILE A 356 -2.04 16.61 19.42
N PRO A 357 -2.98 17.04 20.28
CA PRO A 357 -4.42 16.76 20.12
C PRO A 357 -5.01 17.22 18.78
N GLU A 358 -4.43 18.26 18.19
CA GLU A 358 -4.86 18.83 16.92
C GLU A 358 -4.38 18.01 15.72
N CYS A 359 -3.33 17.18 15.90
CA CYS A 359 -2.77 16.36 14.83
C CYS A 359 -3.69 15.18 14.51
N LYS A 360 -4.17 15.12 13.27
CA LYS A 360 -5.07 14.04 12.80
C LYS A 360 -4.29 12.86 12.23
N LEU A 361 -4.89 11.67 12.28
CA LEU A 361 -4.37 10.47 11.65
C LEU A 361 -5.29 10.03 10.52
N ILE A 362 -4.80 10.15 9.29
CA ILE A 362 -5.45 9.64 8.08
C ILE A 362 -4.83 8.28 7.75
N VAL A 363 -5.62 7.29 7.36
CA VAL A 363 -5.09 5.96 7.00
C VAL A 363 -5.33 5.64 5.54
N GLY A 364 -4.29 5.16 4.86
CA GLY A 364 -4.34 4.70 3.48
C GLY A 364 -3.71 3.32 3.32
N GLY A 365 -3.98 2.72 2.16
CA GLY A 365 -3.50 1.39 1.79
C GLY A 365 -4.52 0.30 2.05
N GLY A 366 -5.22 -0.12 0.99
CA GLY A 366 -6.23 -1.18 1.04
C GLY A 366 -7.65 -0.72 1.36
N ILE A 367 -7.89 0.57 1.63
CA ILE A 367 -9.24 1.12 1.81
C ILE A 367 -9.97 1.12 0.47
N PHE A 368 -11.09 0.40 0.37
CA PHE A 368 -11.83 0.24 -0.88
C PHE A 368 -13.35 0.33 -0.70
N THR A 369 -13.87 -0.19 0.41
CA THR A 369 -15.30 -0.28 0.74
C THR A 369 -15.67 0.57 1.95
N LYS A 370 -16.98 0.75 2.17
CA LYS A 370 -17.50 1.37 3.41
C LYS A 370 -17.02 0.63 4.66
N GLU A 371 -17.00 -0.69 4.62
CA GLU A 371 -16.58 -1.53 5.74
C GLU A 371 -15.11 -1.26 6.10
N ASP A 372 -14.24 -1.07 5.10
CA ASP A 372 -12.83 -0.69 5.34
C ASP A 372 -12.73 0.67 6.05
N VAL A 373 -13.56 1.65 5.64
CA VAL A 373 -13.62 2.96 6.29
C VAL A 373 -14.08 2.83 7.73
N GLN A 374 -15.16 2.11 7.97
CA GLN A 374 -15.68 1.89 9.33
C GLN A 374 -14.65 1.21 10.21
N MET A 375 -13.95 0.23 9.65
CA MET A 375 -12.88 -0.50 10.34
C MET A 375 -11.74 0.43 10.73
N ALA A 376 -11.20 1.19 9.79
CA ALA A 376 -10.17 2.19 10.03
C ALA A 376 -10.55 3.16 11.17
N LEU A 377 -11.77 3.69 11.14
CA LEU A 377 -12.27 4.62 12.16
C LEU A 377 -12.39 3.95 13.55
N SER A 378 -12.81 2.68 13.61
CA SER A 378 -12.90 1.93 14.87
C SER A 378 -11.53 1.76 15.56
N TYR A 379 -10.46 1.76 14.78
CA TYR A 379 -9.07 1.69 15.26
C TYR A 379 -8.43 3.05 15.55
N GLY A 380 -9.17 4.15 15.40
CA GLY A 380 -8.74 5.48 15.79
C GLY A 380 -8.21 6.35 14.65
N ALA A 381 -8.42 5.95 13.39
CA ALA A 381 -8.28 6.88 12.28
C ALA A 381 -9.29 8.03 12.41
N ASP A 382 -8.90 9.21 11.96
CA ASP A 382 -9.78 10.39 11.88
C ASP A 382 -10.31 10.58 10.44
N GLY A 383 -9.69 9.95 9.45
CA GLY A 383 -10.11 9.92 8.05
C GLY A 383 -9.34 8.87 7.25
N VAL A 384 -9.60 8.78 5.95
CA VAL A 384 -8.98 7.78 5.06
C VAL A 384 -8.31 8.43 3.84
N GLN A 385 -7.26 7.80 3.33
CA GLN A 385 -6.63 8.12 2.05
C GLN A 385 -6.94 7.02 1.04
N VAL A 386 -7.52 7.39 -0.10
CA VAL A 386 -7.98 6.48 -1.15
C VAL A 386 -7.32 6.84 -2.48
N GLY A 387 -6.64 5.88 -3.11
CA GLY A 387 -5.96 6.08 -4.41
C GLY A 387 -6.57 5.21 -5.49
N THR A 388 -6.24 3.91 -5.49
CA THR A 388 -6.67 2.89 -6.46
C THR A 388 -8.16 2.95 -6.84
N ARG A 389 -9.06 3.16 -5.87
CA ARG A 389 -10.52 3.24 -6.12
C ARG A 389 -10.89 4.40 -7.06
N PHE A 390 -10.13 5.49 -7.06
CA PHE A 390 -10.39 6.66 -7.89
C PHE A 390 -9.77 6.60 -9.30
N VAL A 391 -8.96 5.58 -9.61
CA VAL A 391 -8.26 5.53 -10.91
C VAL A 391 -9.23 5.31 -12.07
N ALA A 392 -10.15 4.35 -11.95
CA ALA A 392 -11.18 4.11 -12.96
C ALA A 392 -12.41 4.99 -12.72
N THR A 393 -12.19 6.29 -12.55
CA THR A 393 -13.28 7.27 -12.53
C THR A 393 -13.35 8.05 -13.82
N GLU A 394 -14.52 8.56 -14.18
CA GLU A 394 -14.69 9.45 -15.34
C GLU A 394 -13.75 10.67 -15.24
N GLU A 395 -13.60 11.22 -14.02
CA GLU A 395 -12.86 12.45 -13.73
C GLU A 395 -11.35 12.25 -13.59
N CYS A 396 -10.88 11.00 -13.40
CA CYS A 396 -9.46 10.69 -13.36
C CYS A 396 -8.77 11.11 -14.67
N ASP A 397 -7.61 11.78 -14.54
CA ASP A 397 -6.85 12.34 -15.66
C ASP A 397 -6.16 11.28 -16.52
N ALA A 398 -6.10 10.04 -16.03
CA ALA A 398 -5.53 8.91 -16.74
C ALA A 398 -6.21 8.67 -18.11
N PRO A 399 -5.46 8.19 -19.12
CA PRO A 399 -6.04 7.82 -20.40
C PRO A 399 -6.94 6.58 -20.24
N GLU A 400 -7.87 6.41 -21.18
CA GLU A 400 -8.84 5.30 -21.17
C GLU A 400 -8.15 3.93 -21.08
N THR A 401 -7.04 3.74 -21.80
CA THR A 401 -6.26 2.50 -21.76
C THR A 401 -5.72 2.16 -20.37
N PHE A 402 -5.35 3.17 -19.57
CA PHE A 402 -4.90 2.98 -18.19
C PHE A 402 -6.07 2.61 -17.27
N LYS A 403 -7.24 3.23 -17.44
CA LYS A 403 -8.46 2.89 -16.67
C LYS A 403 -8.93 1.47 -17.00
N GLN A 404 -8.91 1.10 -18.28
CA GLN A 404 -9.25 -0.25 -18.73
C GLN A 404 -8.27 -1.31 -18.22
N ALA A 405 -6.99 -0.97 -18.04
CA ALA A 405 -6.06 -1.89 -17.40
C ALA A 405 -6.45 -2.23 -15.95
N TYR A 406 -7.08 -1.30 -15.22
CA TYR A 406 -7.64 -1.57 -13.90
C TYR A 406 -8.90 -2.44 -13.99
N VAL A 407 -9.84 -2.07 -14.85
CA VAL A 407 -11.13 -2.78 -15.04
C VAL A 407 -10.93 -4.23 -15.45
N ASN A 408 -9.91 -4.49 -16.27
CA ASN A 408 -9.65 -5.82 -16.82
C ASN A 408 -8.67 -6.65 -15.99
N CYS A 409 -8.06 -6.10 -14.93
CA CYS A 409 -7.06 -6.84 -14.16
C CYS A 409 -7.69 -7.84 -13.19
N THR A 410 -7.06 -8.99 -13.07
CA THR A 410 -7.40 -10.01 -12.10
C THR A 410 -6.50 -9.90 -10.87
N LYS A 411 -6.85 -10.61 -9.80
CA LYS A 411 -6.02 -10.67 -8.59
C LYS A 411 -4.59 -11.19 -8.87
N SER A 412 -4.43 -12.12 -9.82
CA SER A 412 -3.13 -12.66 -10.23
C SER A 412 -2.25 -11.69 -11.02
N ASP A 413 -2.84 -10.65 -11.60
CA ASP A 413 -2.09 -9.64 -12.34
C ASP A 413 -1.42 -8.63 -11.38
N ILE A 414 -1.84 -8.55 -10.13
CA ILE A 414 -1.24 -7.64 -9.16
C ILE A 414 0.10 -8.22 -8.67
N THR A 415 1.19 -7.50 -8.95
CA THR A 415 2.54 -7.96 -8.62
C THR A 415 3.38 -6.85 -7.96
N ILE A 416 4.47 -7.27 -7.32
CA ILE A 416 5.51 -6.36 -6.85
C ILE A 416 6.59 -6.25 -7.94
N ILE A 417 6.98 -5.02 -8.25
CA ILE A 417 8.11 -4.67 -9.10
C ILE A 417 9.15 -3.92 -8.28
N LYS A 418 10.44 -4.16 -8.53
CA LYS A 418 11.52 -3.39 -7.90
C LYS A 418 11.72 -2.07 -8.66
N SER A 419 11.72 -0.97 -7.91
CA SER A 419 12.01 0.35 -8.46
C SER A 419 13.50 0.50 -8.83
N PRO A 420 13.87 1.53 -9.59
CA PRO A 420 15.27 1.81 -9.93
C PRO A 420 16.20 2.05 -8.73
N VAL A 421 15.62 2.33 -7.55
CA VAL A 421 16.35 2.52 -6.28
C VAL A 421 16.22 1.33 -5.33
N GLY A 422 15.70 0.19 -5.80
CA GLY A 422 15.60 -1.06 -5.05
C GLY A 422 14.43 -1.15 -4.08
N MET A 423 13.58 -0.12 -4.00
CA MET A 423 12.35 -0.15 -3.20
C MET A 423 11.23 -0.88 -3.94
N PRO A 424 10.37 -1.65 -3.25
CA PRO A 424 9.25 -2.32 -3.89
C PRO A 424 8.17 -1.31 -4.29
N GLY A 425 7.55 -1.55 -5.45
CA GLY A 425 6.33 -0.91 -5.88
C GLY A 425 5.29 -1.95 -6.31
N ARG A 426 4.00 -1.66 -6.15
CA ARG A 426 2.92 -2.55 -6.58
C ARG A 426 2.31 -2.05 -7.89
N ALA A 427 2.22 -2.96 -8.86
CA ALA A 427 1.78 -2.67 -10.22
C ALA A 427 0.90 -3.79 -10.79
N ILE A 428 0.12 -3.44 -11.82
CA ILE A 428 -0.56 -4.41 -12.68
C ILE A 428 0.50 -5.00 -13.62
N ARG A 429 0.54 -6.34 -13.70
CA ARG A 429 1.40 -7.07 -14.61
C ARG A 429 0.94 -6.83 -16.04
N ASN A 430 1.84 -6.29 -16.84
CA ASN A 430 1.71 -6.14 -18.28
C ASN A 430 3.04 -6.57 -18.94
N LYS A 431 3.17 -6.35 -20.24
CA LYS A 431 4.37 -6.69 -20.99
C LYS A 431 5.62 -6.04 -20.41
N PHE A 432 5.58 -4.75 -20.07
CA PHE A 432 6.71 -4.06 -19.46
C PHE A 432 7.13 -4.69 -18.12
N VAL A 433 6.18 -4.93 -17.22
CA VAL A 433 6.48 -5.51 -15.90
C VAL A 433 7.04 -6.92 -16.02
N THR A 434 6.51 -7.73 -16.95
CA THR A 434 7.02 -9.06 -17.26
C THR A 434 8.43 -9.00 -17.83
N GLU A 435 8.69 -8.11 -18.79
CA GLU A 435 10.02 -7.92 -19.37
C GLU A 435 11.04 -7.54 -18.29
N ILE A 436 10.72 -6.57 -17.43
CA ILE A 436 11.62 -6.16 -16.33
C ILE A 436 11.88 -7.31 -15.35
N ALA A 437 10.90 -8.19 -15.11
CA ALA A 437 11.06 -9.31 -14.20
C ALA A 437 11.95 -10.43 -14.77
N GLU A 438 11.90 -10.65 -16.08
CA GLU A 438 12.62 -11.75 -16.76
C GLU A 438 14.02 -11.34 -17.26
N ARG A 439 14.24 -10.04 -17.50
CA ARG A 439 15.46 -9.54 -18.14
C ARG A 439 16.64 -9.48 -17.16
N GLN A 440 17.80 -9.96 -17.61
CA GLN A 440 19.06 -9.89 -16.85
C GLN A 440 19.79 -8.55 -17.04
N GLU A 441 19.64 -7.94 -18.21
CA GLU A 441 20.26 -6.66 -18.56
C GLU A 441 19.32 -5.48 -18.32
N LYS A 442 19.88 -4.30 -18.03
CA LYS A 442 19.08 -3.08 -17.93
C LYS A 442 18.48 -2.67 -19.29
N LEU A 443 17.33 -2.00 -19.23
CA LEU A 443 16.82 -1.24 -20.37
C LEU A 443 17.72 -0.02 -20.66
N PRO A 444 17.93 0.33 -21.94
CA PRO A 444 18.53 1.60 -22.31
C PRO A 444 17.78 2.78 -21.68
N ILE A 445 18.54 3.73 -21.14
CA ILE A 445 18.00 5.00 -20.61
C ILE A 445 18.57 6.10 -21.50
N ASP A 446 17.85 6.41 -22.57
CA ASP A 446 18.28 7.40 -23.57
C ASP A 446 18.12 8.84 -23.07
N ARG A 447 17.21 9.05 -22.10
CA ARG A 447 16.91 10.35 -21.50
C ARG A 447 16.75 10.22 -19.99
N CYS A 448 17.23 11.23 -19.26
CA CYS A 448 17.14 11.27 -17.81
C CYS A 448 16.86 12.70 -17.34
N ASN A 449 15.70 12.92 -16.73
CA ASN A 449 15.28 14.24 -16.23
C ASN A 449 15.80 14.56 -14.83
N GLY A 450 16.67 13.70 -14.28
CA GLY A 450 17.22 13.90 -12.94
C GLY A 450 16.13 13.96 -11.86
N CYS A 451 15.04 13.20 -12.01
CA CYS A 451 13.82 13.35 -11.22
C CYS A 451 14.03 13.22 -9.70
N MET A 452 15.02 12.43 -9.27
CA MET A 452 15.36 12.24 -7.85
C MET A 452 16.87 12.23 -7.62
N THR A 453 17.25 12.55 -6.39
CA THR A 453 18.67 12.59 -5.97
C THR A 453 19.26 11.18 -5.77
N ALA A 454 18.44 10.22 -5.36
CA ALA A 454 18.89 8.86 -5.02
C ALA A 454 19.07 7.92 -6.22
N CYS A 455 18.58 8.28 -7.42
CA CYS A 455 18.64 7.42 -8.59
C CYS A 455 19.96 7.57 -9.34
N ASN A 456 20.59 6.44 -9.70
CA ASN A 456 21.76 6.40 -10.56
C ASN A 456 21.42 5.73 -11.90
N PRO A 457 21.28 6.47 -13.01
CA PRO A 457 20.89 5.92 -14.31
C PRO A 457 21.92 4.95 -14.90
N LYS A 458 23.17 4.95 -14.41
CA LYS A 458 24.20 4.02 -14.90
C LYS A 458 23.90 2.57 -14.50
N VAL A 459 23.26 2.35 -13.36
CA VAL A 459 22.99 1.03 -12.76
C VAL A 459 21.50 0.72 -12.63
N ALA A 460 20.62 1.70 -12.83
CA ALA A 460 19.19 1.50 -12.81
C ALA A 460 18.75 0.47 -13.88
N PRO A 461 17.87 -0.49 -13.54
CA PRO A 461 17.35 -1.48 -14.49
C PRO A 461 16.46 -0.86 -15.56
N TYR A 462 15.81 0.27 -15.27
CA TYR A 462 14.97 1.04 -16.20
C TYR A 462 14.78 2.47 -15.67
N CYS A 463 14.26 3.37 -16.51
CA CYS A 463 13.83 4.70 -16.06
C CYS A 463 12.34 4.66 -15.67
N ILE A 464 12.06 4.82 -14.38
CA ILE A 464 10.67 4.80 -13.88
C ILE A 464 9.84 5.99 -14.36
N THR A 465 10.46 7.16 -14.55
CA THR A 465 9.78 8.34 -15.10
C THR A 465 9.30 8.07 -16.52
N GLU A 466 10.14 7.50 -17.39
CA GLU A 466 9.72 7.19 -18.77
C GLU A 466 8.62 6.11 -18.79
N ALA A 467 8.74 5.07 -17.96
CA ALA A 467 7.73 4.01 -17.89
C ALA A 467 6.36 4.55 -17.42
N LEU A 468 6.35 5.47 -16.43
CA LEU A 468 5.12 6.12 -15.98
C LEU A 468 4.56 7.09 -17.02
N ILE A 469 5.42 7.84 -17.73
CA ILE A 469 5.01 8.73 -18.83
C ILE A 469 4.39 7.94 -19.97
N ALA A 470 4.96 6.79 -20.33
CA ALA A 470 4.39 5.91 -21.36
C ALA A 470 2.94 5.52 -21.02
N ALA A 471 2.72 5.08 -19.77
CA ALA A 471 1.38 4.73 -19.28
C ALA A 471 0.43 5.95 -19.28
N ALA A 472 0.91 7.13 -18.85
CA ALA A 472 0.15 8.37 -18.84
C ALA A 472 -0.20 8.89 -20.24
N ASN A 473 0.62 8.56 -21.26
CA ASN A 473 0.39 8.88 -22.66
C ASN A 473 -0.46 7.82 -23.39
N GLY A 474 -0.94 6.80 -22.67
CA GLY A 474 -1.88 5.81 -23.20
C GLY A 474 -1.25 4.47 -23.57
N ASP A 475 0.07 4.30 -23.43
CA ASP A 475 0.73 3.01 -23.62
C ASP A 475 0.67 2.18 -22.32
N ALA A 476 -0.50 1.58 -22.08
CA ALA A 476 -0.75 0.73 -20.93
C ALA A 476 -0.01 -0.63 -21.01
N GLU A 477 0.46 -1.04 -22.20
CA GLU A 477 1.11 -2.33 -22.41
C GLU A 477 2.61 -2.24 -22.06
N ASN A 478 3.30 -1.18 -22.54
CA ASN A 478 4.73 -0.98 -22.34
C ASN A 478 5.04 0.06 -21.24
N GLY A 479 4.02 0.67 -20.64
CA GLY A 479 4.16 1.58 -19.50
C GLY A 479 4.12 0.87 -18.13
N LEU A 480 4.38 1.61 -17.06
CA LEU A 480 4.23 1.12 -15.68
C LEU A 480 2.90 1.58 -15.09
N ILE A 481 2.04 0.62 -14.72
CA ILE A 481 0.73 0.89 -14.12
C ILE A 481 0.77 0.53 -12.65
N PHE A 482 1.08 1.52 -11.80
CA PHE A 482 1.02 1.32 -10.36
C PHE A 482 -0.41 1.13 -9.88
N CYS A 483 -0.61 0.22 -8.92
CA CYS A 483 -1.92 -0.12 -8.36
C CYS A 483 -1.83 -0.66 -6.93
N GLY A 484 -2.92 -0.56 -6.15
CA GLY A 484 -3.05 -1.15 -4.81
C GLY A 484 -3.43 -2.62 -4.87
N SER A 485 -3.44 -3.32 -3.72
CA SER A 485 -3.76 -4.76 -3.67
C SER A 485 -5.18 -5.09 -4.14
N ASN A 486 -6.08 -4.10 -4.10
CA ASN A 486 -7.49 -4.25 -4.40
C ASN A 486 -7.85 -3.71 -5.80
N ALA A 487 -6.87 -3.51 -6.68
CA ALA A 487 -7.12 -3.00 -8.04
C ALA A 487 -8.07 -3.90 -8.83
N HIS A 488 -7.98 -5.22 -8.65
CA HIS A 488 -8.84 -6.24 -9.25
C HIS A 488 -10.32 -6.18 -8.83
N LEU A 489 -10.65 -5.38 -7.82
CA LEU A 489 -12.04 -5.15 -7.41
C LEU A 489 -12.70 -4.00 -8.19
N VAL A 490 -11.94 -3.30 -9.03
CA VAL A 490 -12.46 -2.30 -9.94
C VAL A 490 -12.99 -3.01 -11.17
N ASP A 491 -14.31 -3.01 -11.37
CA ASP A 491 -15.00 -3.78 -12.41
C ASP A 491 -15.66 -2.88 -13.48
N LYS A 492 -15.67 -1.56 -13.28
CA LYS A 492 -16.25 -0.57 -14.19
C LYS A 492 -15.58 0.78 -14.03
N ILE A 493 -15.82 1.66 -15.00
CA ILE A 493 -15.57 3.09 -14.86
C ILE A 493 -16.82 3.73 -14.25
N GLU A 494 -16.65 4.49 -13.17
CA GLU A 494 -17.75 5.15 -12.45
C GLU A 494 -17.41 6.59 -12.07
N LYS A 495 -18.28 7.30 -11.36
CA LYS A 495 -18.03 8.69 -10.97
C LYS A 495 -17.40 8.77 -9.59
N VAL A 496 -16.60 9.81 -9.37
CA VAL A 496 -16.07 10.12 -8.02
C VAL A 496 -17.22 10.27 -7.01
N SER A 497 -18.35 10.88 -7.40
CA SER A 497 -19.52 11.04 -6.54
C SER A 497 -20.11 9.72 -6.05
N ASP A 498 -20.11 8.69 -6.91
CA ASP A 498 -20.71 7.40 -6.61
C ASP A 498 -19.83 6.64 -5.61
N ILE A 499 -18.51 6.71 -5.77
CA ILE A 499 -17.54 6.18 -4.80
C ILE A 499 -17.67 6.90 -3.45
N PHE A 500 -17.86 8.23 -3.44
CA PHE A 500 -18.08 8.97 -2.19
C PHE A 500 -19.37 8.54 -1.49
N ALA A 501 -20.46 8.36 -2.24
CA ALA A 501 -21.73 7.86 -1.72
C ALA A 501 -21.56 6.46 -1.09
N GLU A 502 -20.87 5.55 -1.78
CA GLU A 502 -20.56 4.20 -1.26
C GLU A 502 -19.72 4.26 0.02
N LEU A 503 -18.58 4.95 0.01
CA LEU A 503 -17.64 5.00 1.15
C LEU A 503 -18.25 5.67 2.38
N THR A 504 -19.16 6.63 2.18
CA THR A 504 -19.87 7.31 3.28
C THR A 504 -21.18 6.62 3.66
N GLY A 505 -21.67 5.70 2.83
CA GLY A 505 -22.94 4.99 3.02
C GLY A 505 -24.17 5.87 2.86
N LYS A 506 -24.10 6.88 1.98
CA LYS A 506 -25.18 7.85 1.71
C LYS A 506 -25.85 7.62 0.37
#